data_AF-A0A859D144-F1
#
_entry.id   AF-A0A859D144-F1
#
_cell.length_a   1.000
_cell.length_b   1.000
_cell.length_c   1.000
_cell.angle_alpha   90.00
_cell.angle_beta   90.00
_cell.angle_gamma   90.00
#
_symmetry.space_group_name_H-M   'P 1'
#
loop_
_entity.id
_entity.type
_entity.pdbx_description
1 polymer ?
#
loop_
_entity_poly.entity_id
_entity_poly.type
_entity_poly.pdbx_seq_one_letter_code
_entity_poly.pdbx_strand_id
1 'polypeptide(L)'
;MYLNMNRNLVRSTAIGIFMGLSIALINMQNLEYGILIAILICLVSGVLSAQIEEYARLYALFSSLVSFPFFVFANGFNDGFTYFIGALFVYGTLSFSITYGLQNAFYNGKAIFRYFFKK
;
A
#
# COMPACT_ATOMS: atom_id res chain seq x y z
N MET A 1 -14.17 5.81 20.60
CA MET A 1 -13.29 6.44 19.59
C MET A 1 -11.82 6.07 19.79
N TYR A 2 -11.21 6.32 20.96
CA TYR A 2 -9.78 6.01 21.24
C TYR A 2 -9.38 4.52 21.09
N LEU A 3 -10.22 3.57 21.53
CA LEU A 3 -9.94 2.14 21.38
C LEU A 3 -9.84 1.69 19.91
N ASN A 4 -10.66 2.26 19.02
CA ASN A 4 -10.58 1.97 17.58
C ASN A 4 -9.33 2.58 16.95
N MET A 5 -8.92 3.77 17.42
CA MET A 5 -7.73 4.44 16.92
C MET A 5 -6.45 3.65 17.22
N ASN A 6 -6.31 3.13 18.45
CA ASN A 6 -5.19 2.26 18.82
C ASN A 6 -5.16 0.97 17.98
N ARG A 7 -6.31 0.32 17.77
CA ARG A 7 -6.39 -0.90 16.96
C ARG A 7 -5.97 -0.65 15.50
N ASN A 8 -6.39 0.47 14.93
CA ASN A 8 -6.04 0.85 13.56
C ASN A 8 -4.54 1.21 13.43
N LEU A 9 -3.99 1.86 14.45
CA LEU A 9 -2.56 2.16 14.52
C LEU A 9 -1.74 0.88 14.57
N VAL A 10 -2.10 -0.09 15.43
CA VAL A 10 -1.43 -1.41 15.50
C VAL A 10 -1.51 -2.15 14.17
N ARG A 11 -2.68 -2.13 13.50
CA ARG A 11 -2.84 -2.74 12.17
C ARG A 11 -1.96 -2.07 11.12
N SER A 12 -1.92 -0.73 11.11
CA SER A 12 -1.06 0.04 10.22
C SER A 12 0.42 -0.26 10.46
N THR A 13 0.86 -0.29 11.72
CA THR A 13 2.23 -0.69 12.08
C THR A 13 2.54 -2.09 11.55
N ALA A 14 1.64 -3.05 11.74
CA ALA A 14 1.82 -4.42 11.24
C ALA A 14 1.94 -4.47 9.71
N ILE A 15 1.12 -3.70 8.98
CA ILE A 15 1.20 -3.58 7.51
C ILE A 15 2.54 -2.95 7.10
N GLY A 16 2.97 -1.89 7.77
CA GLY A 16 4.25 -1.22 7.50
C GLY A 16 5.47 -2.14 7.73
N ILE A 17 5.47 -2.88 8.83
CA ILE A 17 6.51 -3.88 9.14
C ILE A 17 6.50 -4.99 8.08
N PHE A 18 5.34 -5.54 7.75
CA PHE A 18 5.22 -6.59 6.73
C PHE A 18 5.70 -6.11 5.36
N MET A 19 5.31 -4.91 4.95
CA MET A 19 5.73 -4.30 3.70
C MET A 19 7.25 -4.08 3.68
N GLY A 20 7.80 -3.45 4.73
CA GLY A 20 9.23 -3.19 4.85
C GLY A 20 10.08 -4.46 4.84
N LEU A 21 9.69 -5.48 5.61
CA LEU A 21 10.37 -6.78 5.63
C LEU A 21 10.28 -7.50 4.28
N SER A 22 9.09 -7.53 3.67
CA SER A 22 8.90 -8.23 2.39
C SER A 22 9.76 -7.62 1.30
N ILE A 23 9.87 -6.29 1.27
CA ILE A 23 10.72 -5.60 0.28
C ILE A 23 12.21 -5.71 0.64
N ALA A 24 12.57 -5.70 1.93
CA ALA A 24 13.93 -5.93 2.38
C ALA A 24 14.45 -7.34 2.04
N LEU A 25 13.58 -8.34 2.03
CA LEU A 25 13.91 -9.73 1.66
C LEU A 25 14.04 -9.93 0.14
N ILE A 26 13.50 -9.02 -0.67
CA ILE A 26 13.65 -9.09 -2.12
C ILE A 26 15.04 -8.58 -2.48
N ASN A 27 15.79 -9.43 -3.17
CA ASN A 27 17.08 -9.02 -3.70
C ASN A 27 16.87 -7.99 -4.83
N MET A 28 17.01 -6.70 -4.49
CA MET A 28 16.90 -5.57 -5.41
C MET A 28 18.02 -5.53 -6.47
N GLN A 29 19.02 -6.41 -6.40
CA GLN A 29 20.13 -6.46 -7.36
C GLN A 29 19.67 -6.70 -8.80
N ASN A 30 18.59 -7.49 -8.99
CA ASN A 30 17.90 -7.56 -10.28
C ASN A 30 16.82 -6.49 -10.35
N LEU A 31 17.22 -5.29 -10.77
CA LEU A 31 16.41 -4.07 -10.74
C LEU A 31 14.99 -4.27 -11.31
N GLU A 32 14.87 -4.96 -12.45
CA GLU A 32 13.59 -5.16 -13.14
C GLU A 32 12.60 -6.02 -12.32
N TYR A 33 13.05 -7.19 -11.84
CA TYR A 33 12.22 -8.10 -11.07
C TYR A 33 11.96 -7.58 -9.65
N GLY A 34 12.98 -6.98 -9.01
CA GLY A 34 12.88 -6.44 -7.66
C GLY A 34 11.87 -5.30 -7.57
N ILE A 35 11.93 -4.35 -8.51
CA ILE A 35 10.98 -3.23 -8.57
C ILE A 35 9.56 -3.73 -8.82
N LEU A 36 9.36 -4.67 -9.75
CA LEU A 36 8.02 -5.18 -10.05
C LEU A 36 7.37 -5.82 -8.82
N ILE A 37 8.11 -6.67 -8.09
CA ILE A 37 7.59 -7.34 -6.89
C ILE A 37 7.35 -6.30 -5.78
N ALA A 38 8.23 -5.31 -5.62
CA ALA A 38 8.04 -4.23 -4.64
C ALA A 38 6.78 -3.40 -4.93
N ILE A 39 6.50 -3.09 -6.20
CA ILE A 39 5.26 -2.42 -6.62
C ILE A 39 4.05 -3.28 -6.27
N LEU A 40 4.08 -4.59 -6.57
CA LEU A 40 2.98 -5.50 -6.23
C LEU A 40 2.74 -5.57 -4.71
N ILE A 41 3.79 -5.64 -3.90
CA ILE A 41 3.67 -5.61 -2.44
C ILE A 41 3.06 -4.28 -1.98
N CYS A 42 3.48 -3.16 -2.53
CA CYS A 42 2.90 -1.84 -2.23
C CYS A 42 1.42 -1.74 -2.65
N LEU A 43 1.03 -2.34 -3.77
CA LEU A 43 -0.36 -2.37 -4.20
C LEU A 43 -1.23 -3.21 -3.25
N VAL A 44 -0.80 -4.44 -2.96
CA VAL A 44 -1.52 -5.35 -2.05
C VAL A 44 -1.65 -4.74 -0.66
N SER A 45 -0.55 -4.20 -0.13
CA SER A 45 -0.53 -3.56 1.18
C SER A 45 -1.46 -2.33 1.20
N GLY A 46 -1.53 -1.58 0.10
CA GLY A 46 -2.40 -0.40 0.02
C GLY A 46 -3.89 -0.76 -0.01
N VAL A 47 -4.25 -1.86 -0.67
CA VAL A 47 -5.62 -2.42 -0.62
C VAL A 47 -5.98 -2.84 0.82
N LEU A 48 -5.04 -3.47 1.54
CA LEU A 48 -5.26 -3.83 2.94
C LEU A 48 -5.47 -2.59 3.82
N SER A 49 -4.69 -1.53 3.61
CA SER A 49 -4.85 -0.27 4.34
C SER A 49 -6.15 0.48 4.00
N ALA A 50 -6.67 0.33 2.79
CA ALA A 50 -7.94 0.94 2.37
C ALA A 50 -9.16 0.40 3.17
N GLN A 51 -9.02 -0.74 3.84
CA GLN A 51 -10.04 -1.29 4.73
C GLN A 51 -10.09 -0.59 6.10
N ILE A 52 -9.16 0.35 6.37
CA ILE A 52 -9.12 1.14 7.60
C ILE A 52 -9.94 2.41 7.38
N GLU A 53 -11.26 2.28 7.57
CA GLU A 53 -12.32 3.18 7.07
C GLU A 53 -12.15 4.69 7.36
N GLU A 54 -11.60 5.07 8.51
CA GLU A 54 -11.74 6.45 8.99
C GLU A 54 -10.57 7.38 8.59
N TYR A 55 -9.35 6.84 8.39
CA TYR A 55 -8.16 7.65 8.07
C TYR A 55 -7.12 6.89 7.24
N ALA A 56 -7.56 6.12 6.25
CA ALA A 56 -6.69 5.19 5.50
C ALA A 56 -5.41 5.85 4.93
N ARG A 57 -5.49 7.09 4.44
CA ARG A 57 -4.31 7.84 3.93
C ARG A 57 -3.28 8.16 5.02
N LEU A 58 -3.74 8.53 6.21
CA LEU A 58 -2.87 8.83 7.36
C LEU A 58 -2.18 7.56 7.83
N TYR A 59 -2.92 6.46 7.94
CA TYR A 59 -2.36 5.16 8.31
C TYR A 59 -1.41 4.62 7.23
N ALA A 60 -1.66 4.88 5.95
CA ALA A 60 -0.70 4.52 4.92
C ALA A 60 0.59 5.35 5.02
N LEU A 61 0.51 6.66 5.25
CA LEU A 61 1.71 7.46 5.49
C LEU A 61 2.51 6.90 6.69
N PHE A 62 1.81 6.53 7.77
CA PHE A 62 2.43 5.93 8.95
C PHE A 62 3.08 4.57 8.64
N SER A 63 2.38 3.67 7.94
CA SER A 63 2.93 2.38 7.51
C SER A 63 4.18 2.56 6.64
N SER A 64 4.20 3.54 5.73
CA SER A 64 5.38 3.88 4.94
C SER A 64 6.54 4.31 5.84
N LEU A 65 6.30 5.22 6.79
CA LEU A 65 7.33 5.66 7.74
C LEU A 65 7.89 4.50 8.56
N VAL A 66 7.03 3.60 9.03
CA VAL A 66 7.45 2.38 9.76
C VAL A 66 8.28 1.45 8.88
N SER A 67 8.05 1.42 7.57
CA SER A 67 8.82 0.61 6.63
C SER A 67 10.22 1.18 6.31
N PHE A 68 10.46 2.48 6.56
CA PHE A 68 11.71 3.17 6.22
C PHE A 68 12.99 2.52 6.77
N PRO A 69 13.06 2.13 8.07
CA PRO A 69 14.25 1.50 8.63
C PRO A 69 14.63 0.19 7.92
N PHE A 70 13.65 -0.56 7.41
CA PHE A 70 13.89 -1.81 6.71
C PHE A 70 14.51 -1.56 5.33
N PHE A 71 14.08 -0.52 4.62
CA PHE A 71 14.71 -0.13 3.34
C PHE A 71 16.17 0.27 3.52
N VAL A 72 16.44 1.10 4.54
CA VAL A 72 17.80 1.55 4.86
C VAL A 72 18.68 0.39 5.30
N PHE A 73 18.16 -0.53 6.12
CA PHE A 73 18.91 -1.68 6.58
C PHE A 73 19.28 -2.64 5.44
N ALA A 74 18.36 -2.87 4.49
CA ALA A 74 18.57 -3.81 3.39
C ALA A 74 19.45 -3.25 2.27
N ASN A 75 19.35 -1.95 1.95
CA ASN A 75 19.96 -1.37 0.75
C ASN A 75 20.97 -0.25 1.06
N GLY A 76 21.20 0.08 2.32
CA GLY A 76 21.97 1.26 2.71
C GLY A 76 21.17 2.56 2.64
N PHE A 77 21.75 3.67 3.10
CA PHE A 77 21.01 4.92 3.28
C PHE A 77 20.55 5.56 1.97
N ASN A 78 21.43 5.70 0.97
CA ASN A 78 21.09 6.38 -0.30
C ASN A 78 20.04 5.60 -1.10
N ASP A 79 20.29 4.31 -1.35
CA ASP A 79 19.37 3.49 -2.14
C ASP A 79 18.09 3.19 -1.36
N GLY A 80 18.20 2.94 -0.05
CA GLY A 80 17.05 2.76 0.83
C GLY A 80 16.14 3.98 0.88
N PHE A 81 16.68 5.19 0.85
CA PHE A 81 15.89 6.43 0.77
C PHE A 81 15.18 6.58 -0.58
N THR A 82 15.84 6.21 -1.67
CA THR A 82 15.23 6.21 -3.01
C THR A 82 14.07 5.22 -3.09
N TYR A 83 14.25 4.00 -2.58
CA TYR A 83 13.17 3.01 -2.52
C TYR A 83 12.03 3.43 -1.60
N PHE A 84 12.34 4.11 -0.50
CA PHE A 84 11.33 4.67 0.39
C PHE A 84 10.47 5.74 -0.31
N ILE A 85 11.07 6.65 -1.07
CA ILE A 85 10.31 7.64 -1.87
C ILE A 85 9.41 6.92 -2.88
N GLY A 86 9.95 5.92 -3.58
CA GLY A 86 9.18 5.10 -4.51
C GLY A 86 8.00 4.41 -3.83
N ALA A 87 8.23 3.77 -2.68
CA ALA A 87 7.19 3.15 -1.88
C ALA A 87 6.15 4.18 -1.42
N LEU A 88 6.56 5.36 -0.96
CA LEU A 88 5.65 6.41 -0.51
C LEU A 88 4.75 6.90 -1.64
N PHE A 89 5.28 7.01 -2.86
CA PHE A 89 4.48 7.34 -4.04
C PHE A 89 3.52 6.21 -4.42
N VAL A 90 4.02 4.98 -4.56
CA VAL A 90 3.21 3.83 -5.01
C VAL A 90 2.17 3.46 -3.96
N TYR A 91 2.59 3.15 -2.74
CA TYR A 91 1.71 2.74 -1.65
C TYR A 91 0.84 3.90 -1.14
N GLY A 92 1.43 5.08 -0.93
CA GLY A 92 0.71 6.23 -0.35
C GLY A 92 -0.28 6.90 -1.30
N THR A 93 -0.03 6.87 -2.61
CA THR A 93 -0.83 7.62 -3.60
C THR A 93 -1.50 6.71 -4.64
N LEU A 94 -0.72 5.86 -5.32
CA LEU A 94 -1.25 5.05 -6.43
C LEU A 94 -2.20 3.96 -5.93
N SER A 95 -1.83 3.23 -4.87
CA SER A 95 -2.67 2.14 -4.35
C SER A 95 -4.07 2.61 -3.94
N PHE A 96 -4.19 3.80 -3.35
CA PHE A 96 -5.48 4.40 -3.03
C PHE A 96 -6.28 4.77 -4.26
N SER A 97 -5.65 5.47 -5.21
CA SER A 97 -6.28 5.89 -6.46
C SER A 97 -6.82 4.68 -7.24
N ILE A 98 -6.04 3.60 -7.30
CA ILE A 98 -6.45 2.35 -7.95
C ILE A 98 -7.60 1.70 -7.20
N THR A 99 -7.55 1.63 -5.86
CA THR A 99 -8.61 1.00 -5.06
C THR A 99 -9.95 1.71 -5.23
N TYR A 100 -9.97 3.04 -5.10
CA TYR A 100 -11.21 3.81 -5.32
C TYR A 100 -11.67 3.80 -6.78
N GLY A 101 -10.73 3.84 -7.73
CA GLY A 101 -11.03 3.71 -9.16
C GLY A 101 -11.70 2.37 -9.49
N LEU A 102 -11.19 1.26 -8.94
CA LEU A 102 -11.75 -0.09 -9.11
C LEU A 102 -13.15 -0.20 -8.48
N GLN A 103 -13.34 0.35 -7.28
CA GLN A 103 -14.67 0.39 -6.65
C GLN A 103 -15.66 1.14 -7.53
N ASN A 104 -15.31 2.32 -8.02
CA ASN A 104 -16.15 3.11 -8.92
C ASN A 104 -16.45 2.37 -10.23
N ALA A 105 -15.44 1.74 -10.84
CA ALA A 105 -15.61 0.92 -12.04
C ALA A 105 -16.58 -0.25 -11.80
N PHE A 106 -16.48 -0.91 -10.65
CA PHE A 106 -17.40 -1.99 -10.27
C PHE A 106 -18.84 -1.48 -10.08
N TYR A 107 -19.03 -0.35 -9.40
CA TYR A 107 -20.36 0.26 -9.24
C TYR A 107 -20.96 0.65 -10.60
N ASN A 108 -20.17 1.27 -11.48
CA ASN A 108 -20.60 1.64 -12.83
C ASN A 108 -20.93 0.41 -13.67
N GLY A 109 -20.08 -0.62 -13.67
CA GLY A 109 -20.32 -1.87 -14.37
C GLY A 109 -21.60 -2.57 -13.89
N LYS A 110 -21.83 -2.61 -12.57
CA LYS A 110 -23.08 -3.14 -12.00
C LYS A 110 -24.31 -2.33 -12.40
N ALA A 111 -24.19 -1.01 -12.49
CA ALA A 111 -25.27 -0.14 -12.95
C ALA A 111 -25.60 -0.40 -14.43
N ILE A 112 -24.58 -0.48 -15.29
CA ILE A 112 -24.73 -0.83 -16.71
C ILE A 112 -25.36 -2.22 -16.86
N PHE A 113 -24.85 -3.21 -16.14
CA PHE A 113 -25.39 -4.57 -16.18
C PHE A 113 -26.87 -4.61 -15.77
N ARG A 114 -27.26 -3.89 -14.71
CA ARG A 114 -28.67 -3.77 -14.31
C ARG A 114 -29.53 -3.06 -15.35
N TYR A 115 -28.99 -2.08 -16.06
CA TYR A 115 -29.70 -1.36 -17.11
C TYR A 115 -29.99 -2.26 -18.33
N PHE A 116 -29.03 -3.10 -18.73
CA PHE A 116 -29.16 -3.94 -19.93
C PHE A 116 -29.81 -5.31 -19.68
N PHE A 117 -29.59 -5.93 -18.52
CA PHE A 117 -29.99 -7.33 -18.26
C PHE A 117 -31.15 -7.47 -17.27
N LYS A 118 -31.70 -6.38 -16.75
CA LYS A 118 -32.85 -6.40 -15.83
C LYS A 118 -34.13 -5.86 -16.47
N LYS A 119 -34.26 -6.03 -17.79
CA LYS A 119 -35.52 -5.88 -18.52
C LYS A 119 -36.19 -7.25 -18.63
#